data_AF-A0A7Y6AGL6-F1
#
_entry.id   AF-A0A7Y6AGL6-F1
#
_cell.length_a   1.000
_cell.length_b   1.000
_cell.length_c   1.000
_cell.angle_alpha   90.00
_cell.angle_beta   90.00
_cell.angle_gamma   90.00
#
_symmetry.space_group_name_H-M   'P 1'
#
loop_
_entity.id
_entity.type
_entity.pdbx_description
1 polymer ?
#
loop_
_entity_poly.entity_id
_entity_poly.type
_entity_poly.pdbx_seq_one_letter_code
_entity_poly.pdbx_strand_id
1 'polypeptide(L)'
;MAYVPRPRDYDGPEPWDTDWSGYFARGLADSAQEAMRTAHAQAGGVQRKTHPGPWDRALGWFVSAYPLLGALAAGLTVVDDPAVARAWDISIAAVSARAGEIYINPHADLTVPEWRFVLAHEMLHAALGHDRRVAGRDPELFNIACDFVINDWLVQMGVGEMPEGLLYDPKLRGLSAEAVYDTLVTDLRRARKLRTVGGRTHGGKTGDVLGDWLCDPHAPDRRATRGQRGGPPPWEREG
;
A
#
# COMPACT_ATOMS: atom_id res chain seq x y z
N MET A 1 39.41 -13.23 -52.19
CA MET A 1 38.02 -13.36 -51.73
C MET A 1 37.86 -14.74 -51.10
N ALA A 2 37.81 -14.82 -49.76
CA ALA A 2 37.58 -16.08 -49.07
C ALA A 2 36.09 -16.17 -48.69
N TYR A 3 35.43 -17.22 -49.16
CA TYR A 3 34.07 -17.58 -48.79
C TYR A 3 34.05 -18.07 -47.34
N VAL A 4 33.38 -17.34 -46.45
CA VAL A 4 33.15 -17.75 -45.05
C VAL A 4 31.81 -18.49 -45.01
N PRO A 5 31.78 -19.79 -44.65
CA PRO A 5 30.53 -20.52 -44.60
C PRO A 5 29.67 -20.04 -43.42
N ARG A 6 28.35 -19.90 -43.64
CA ARG A 6 27.40 -19.61 -42.57
C ARG A 6 27.37 -20.77 -41.57
N PRO A 7 27.37 -20.50 -40.25
CA PRO A 7 27.10 -21.53 -39.25
C PRO A 7 25.72 -22.16 -39.47
N ARG A 8 25.65 -23.47 -39.23
CA ARG A 8 24.44 -24.30 -39.29
C ARG A 8 23.29 -23.68 -38.50
N ASP A 9 22.11 -23.82 -39.09
CA ASP A 9 20.79 -23.44 -38.57
C ASP A 9 20.63 -23.85 -37.10
N TYR A 10 20.54 -22.86 -36.22
CA TYR A 10 20.09 -23.04 -34.84
C TYR A 10 18.58 -22.77 -34.84
N ASP A 11 17.78 -23.83 -34.77
CA ASP A 11 16.29 -23.80 -34.76
C ASP A 11 15.72 -23.41 -33.38
N GLY A 12 16.44 -22.59 -32.61
CA GLY A 12 15.97 -22.05 -31.34
C GLY A 12 15.28 -20.69 -31.54
N PRO A 13 14.38 -20.29 -30.63
CA PRO A 13 13.77 -18.96 -30.70
C PRO A 13 14.86 -17.89 -30.71
N GLU A 14 14.75 -16.94 -31.63
CA GLU A 14 15.71 -15.85 -31.78
C GLU A 14 15.84 -15.06 -30.45
N PRO A 15 17.04 -14.58 -30.05
CA PRO A 15 17.28 -14.01 -28.71
C PRO A 15 16.45 -12.77 -28.35
N TRP A 16 15.83 -12.12 -29.35
CA TRP A 16 14.94 -10.97 -29.19
C TRP A 16 13.46 -11.34 -29.03
N ASP A 17 13.11 -12.64 -29.04
CA ASP A 17 11.76 -13.16 -28.81
C ASP A 17 11.51 -13.52 -27.33
N THR A 18 12.46 -13.18 -26.45
CA THR A 18 12.33 -13.39 -25.01
C THR A 18 11.49 -12.25 -24.43
N ASP A 19 10.36 -12.60 -23.80
CA ASP A 19 9.53 -11.66 -23.05
C ASP A 19 10.22 -11.25 -21.72
N TRP A 20 11.27 -10.44 -21.85
CA TRP A 20 12.02 -9.90 -20.72
C TRP A 20 11.12 -9.11 -19.76
N SER A 21 10.09 -8.44 -20.28
CA SER A 21 9.10 -7.74 -19.49
C SER A 21 8.31 -8.70 -18.61
N GLY A 22 7.88 -9.84 -19.16
CA GLY A 22 7.19 -10.90 -18.42
C GLY A 22 8.07 -11.56 -17.36
N TYR A 23 9.33 -11.87 -17.69
CA TYR A 23 10.28 -12.42 -16.71
C TYR A 23 10.60 -11.43 -15.60
N PHE A 24 10.78 -10.15 -15.92
CA PHE A 24 11.00 -9.09 -14.93
C PHE A 24 9.78 -8.92 -14.02
N ALA A 25 8.58 -8.84 -14.58
CA ALA A 25 7.34 -8.74 -13.82
C ALA A 25 7.18 -9.94 -12.88
N ARG A 26 7.48 -11.16 -13.35
CA ARG A 26 7.43 -12.37 -12.53
C ARG A 26 8.48 -12.36 -11.42
N GLY A 27 9.73 -11.99 -11.72
CA GLY A 27 10.78 -11.88 -10.71
C GLY A 27 10.47 -10.84 -9.63
N LEU A 28 9.84 -9.72 -10.01
CA LEU A 28 9.36 -8.71 -9.08
C LEU A 28 8.21 -9.23 -8.20
N ALA A 29 7.27 -9.97 -8.79
CA ALA A 29 6.19 -10.65 -8.08
C ALA A 29 6.73 -11.60 -7.01
N ASP A 30 7.65 -12.48 -7.42
CA ASP A 30 8.20 -13.54 -6.59
C ASP A 30 9.00 -12.93 -5.43
N SER A 31 9.75 -11.85 -5.69
CA SER A 31 10.51 -11.13 -4.66
C SER A 31 9.59 -10.46 -3.63
N ALA A 32 8.50 -9.83 -4.08
CA ALA A 32 7.53 -9.20 -3.20
C ALA A 32 6.77 -10.25 -2.37
N GLN A 33 6.37 -11.37 -2.97
CA GLN A 33 5.76 -12.50 -2.26
C GLN A 33 6.68 -13.06 -1.18
N GLU A 34 7.97 -13.24 -1.47
CA GLU A 34 8.93 -13.79 -0.51
C GLU A 34 9.16 -12.85 0.67
N ALA A 35 9.25 -11.55 0.41
CA ALA A 35 9.33 -10.53 1.45
C ALA A 35 8.09 -10.56 2.37
N MET A 36 6.89 -10.72 1.80
CA MET A 36 5.64 -10.83 2.56
C MET A 36 5.54 -12.13 3.35
N ARG A 37 5.90 -13.28 2.77
CA ARG A 37 5.88 -14.57 3.47
C ARG A 37 6.80 -14.58 4.68
N THR A 38 8.00 -14.01 4.53
CA THR A 38 8.95 -13.87 5.65
C THR A 38 8.35 -13.02 6.77
N ALA A 39 7.63 -11.97 6.42
CA ALA A 39 6.97 -11.09 7.38
C ALA A 39 5.78 -11.79 8.08
N HIS A 40 4.91 -12.46 7.31
CA HIS A 40 3.75 -13.20 7.85
C HIS A 40 4.16 -14.36 8.77
N ALA A 41 5.22 -15.09 8.45
CA ALA A 41 5.74 -16.17 9.30
C ALA A 41 6.14 -15.68 10.71
N GLN A 42 6.47 -14.39 10.85
CA GLN A 42 6.80 -13.78 12.14
C GLN A 42 5.56 -13.31 12.91
N ALA A 43 4.41 -13.14 12.24
CA ALA A 43 3.21 -12.51 12.81
C ALA A 43 2.16 -13.49 13.38
N GLY A 44 2.17 -14.77 12.97
CA GLY A 44 1.22 -15.79 13.46
C GLY A 44 -0.18 -15.62 12.88
N GLY A 45 -0.57 -16.50 11.95
CA GLY A 45 -1.72 -16.30 11.05
C GLY A 45 -3.13 -16.29 11.70
N VAL A 46 -4.06 -15.65 10.98
CA VAL A 46 -5.47 -15.42 11.37
C VAL A 46 -6.44 -16.40 10.66
N GLN A 47 -7.55 -16.74 11.32
CA GLN A 47 -8.58 -17.69 10.85
C GLN A 47 -9.46 -17.19 9.70
N ARG A 48 -9.86 -18.13 8.83
CA ARG A 48 -10.68 -17.93 7.61
C ARG A 48 -12.18 -17.81 7.92
N LYS A 49 -12.89 -16.89 7.24
CA LYS A 49 -14.32 -16.56 7.47
C LYS A 49 -15.32 -17.41 6.67
N THR A 50 -16.59 -17.38 7.13
CA THR A 50 -17.76 -18.15 6.66
C THR A 50 -18.62 -17.47 5.58
N HIS A 51 -18.51 -16.15 5.34
CA HIS A 51 -19.26 -15.44 4.29
C HIS A 51 -18.40 -14.43 3.53
N PRO A 52 -18.31 -14.51 2.19
CA PRO A 52 -17.47 -13.62 1.40
C PRO A 52 -18.12 -12.25 1.18
N GLY A 53 -17.34 -11.18 1.38
CA GLY A 53 -17.72 -9.80 1.09
C GLY A 53 -17.41 -9.35 -0.34
N PRO A 54 -17.73 -8.10 -0.72
CA PRO A 54 -17.41 -7.55 -2.04
C PRO A 54 -15.90 -7.51 -2.32
N TRP A 55 -15.06 -7.33 -1.31
CA TRP A 55 -13.60 -7.40 -1.40
C TRP A 55 -13.08 -8.78 -1.80
N ASP A 56 -13.74 -9.87 -1.39
CA ASP A 56 -13.34 -11.23 -1.80
C ASP A 56 -13.53 -11.43 -3.31
N ARG A 57 -14.60 -10.86 -3.87
CA ARG A 57 -14.82 -10.85 -5.34
C ARG A 57 -13.80 -9.97 -6.05
N ALA A 58 -13.40 -8.85 -5.45
CA ALA A 58 -12.34 -8.00 -5.98
C ALA A 58 -10.98 -8.72 -5.97
N LEU A 59 -10.63 -9.43 -4.89
CA LEU A 59 -9.43 -10.28 -4.81
C LEU A 59 -9.41 -11.36 -5.88
N GLY A 60 -10.52 -12.09 -6.05
CA GLY A 60 -10.63 -13.13 -7.08
C GLY A 60 -10.40 -12.60 -8.51
N TRP A 61 -10.79 -11.36 -8.78
CA TRP A 61 -10.56 -10.72 -10.07
C TRP A 61 -9.07 -10.53 -10.39
N PHE A 62 -8.23 -10.18 -9.41
CA PHE A 62 -6.78 -9.99 -9.62
C PHE A 62 -6.09 -11.25 -10.11
N VAL A 63 -6.50 -12.43 -9.64
CA VAL A 63 -5.96 -13.72 -10.09
C VAL A 63 -6.11 -13.89 -11.60
N SER A 64 -7.23 -13.44 -12.16
CA SER A 64 -7.55 -13.59 -13.59
C SER A 64 -7.09 -12.41 -14.47
N ALA A 65 -7.09 -11.19 -13.95
CA ALA A 65 -6.92 -9.97 -14.75
C ALA A 65 -5.54 -9.32 -14.60
N TYR A 66 -4.86 -9.50 -13.46
CA TYR A 66 -3.55 -8.89 -13.19
C TYR A 66 -2.68 -9.89 -12.41
N PRO A 67 -2.08 -10.89 -13.08
CA PRO A 67 -1.39 -12.00 -12.41
C PRO A 67 -0.29 -11.57 -11.42
N LEU A 68 0.39 -10.44 -11.67
CA LEU A 68 1.33 -9.83 -10.74
C LEU A 68 0.65 -9.38 -9.43
N LEU A 69 -0.47 -8.67 -9.53
CA LEU A 69 -1.25 -8.27 -8.35
C LEU A 69 -1.92 -9.48 -7.70
N GLY A 70 -2.33 -10.49 -8.48
CA GLY A 70 -2.82 -11.77 -7.97
C GLY A 70 -1.76 -12.52 -7.14
N ALA A 71 -0.49 -12.45 -7.54
CA ALA A 71 0.62 -12.98 -6.77
C ALA A 71 0.79 -12.22 -5.44
N LEU A 72 0.76 -10.88 -5.45
CA LEU A 72 0.80 -10.07 -4.22
C LEU A 72 -0.37 -10.41 -3.28
N ALA A 73 -1.58 -10.51 -3.83
CA ALA A 73 -2.78 -10.88 -3.08
C ALA A 73 -2.63 -12.23 -2.36
N ALA A 74 -1.97 -13.21 -2.98
CA ALA A 74 -1.75 -14.53 -2.37
C ALA A 74 -0.80 -14.50 -1.15
N GLY A 75 0.01 -13.43 -1.01
CA GLY A 75 0.88 -13.20 0.14
C GLY A 75 0.25 -12.39 1.26
N LEU A 76 -1.00 -11.93 1.08
CA LEU A 76 -1.68 -11.02 2.01
C LEU A 76 -3.01 -11.63 2.49
N THR A 77 -3.32 -11.41 3.77
CA THR A 77 -4.59 -11.81 4.37
C THR A 77 -5.48 -10.59 4.56
N VAL A 78 -6.73 -10.65 4.09
CA VAL A 78 -7.69 -9.59 4.38
C VAL A 78 -8.32 -9.81 5.76
N VAL A 79 -8.30 -8.77 6.58
CA VAL A 79 -8.90 -8.71 7.92
C VAL A 79 -10.03 -7.69 7.89
N ASP A 80 -11.25 -8.19 7.86
CA ASP A 80 -12.50 -7.41 7.77
C ASP A 80 -13.25 -7.43 9.11
N ASP A 81 -12.54 -7.25 10.23
CA ASP A 81 -13.14 -7.13 11.55
C ASP A 81 -13.56 -5.66 11.85
N PRO A 82 -14.87 -5.36 11.97
CA PRO A 82 -15.34 -4.02 12.28
C PRO A 82 -14.79 -3.47 13.60
N ALA A 83 -14.49 -4.32 14.58
CA ALA A 83 -13.92 -3.89 15.86
C ALA A 83 -12.48 -3.41 15.70
N VAL A 84 -11.67 -4.11 14.88
CA VAL A 84 -10.30 -3.69 14.53
C VAL A 84 -10.34 -2.38 13.76
N ALA A 85 -11.16 -2.29 12.71
CA ALA A 85 -11.31 -1.08 11.92
C ALA A 85 -11.68 0.15 12.77
N ARG A 86 -12.62 -0.01 13.73
CA ARG A 86 -12.98 1.06 14.68
C ARG A 86 -11.86 1.39 15.67
N ALA A 87 -11.21 0.37 16.25
CA ALA A 87 -10.16 0.56 17.24
C ALA A 87 -8.97 1.34 16.64
N TRP A 88 -8.67 1.07 15.38
CA TRP A 88 -7.58 1.72 14.66
C TRP A 88 -8.01 2.96 13.87
N ASP A 89 -9.31 3.30 13.82
CA ASP A 89 -9.84 4.46 13.08
C ASP A 89 -9.60 4.37 11.56
N ILE A 90 -9.70 3.16 11.00
CA ILE A 90 -9.56 2.88 9.56
C ILE A 90 -10.85 3.27 8.85
N SER A 91 -10.79 4.26 7.94
CA SER A 91 -11.98 4.67 7.19
C SER A 91 -12.37 3.70 6.08
N ILE A 92 -11.40 3.23 5.29
CA ILE A 92 -11.63 2.33 4.15
C ILE A 92 -10.76 1.08 4.29
N ALA A 93 -9.44 1.26 4.20
CA ALA A 93 -8.48 0.18 4.31
C ALA A 93 -7.13 0.71 4.84
N ALA A 94 -6.31 -0.20 5.32
CA ALA A 94 -4.92 0.03 5.68
C ALA A 94 -4.14 -1.28 5.61
N VAL A 95 -2.84 -1.22 5.38
CA VAL A 95 -1.99 -2.40 5.25
C VAL A 95 -0.88 -2.45 6.29
N SER A 96 -0.61 -3.67 6.77
CA SER A 96 0.62 -4.01 7.48
C SER A 96 1.44 -4.97 6.64
N ALA A 97 2.48 -4.44 5.98
CA ALA A 97 3.45 -5.25 5.25
C ALA A 97 4.15 -6.26 6.17
N ARG A 98 4.34 -5.91 7.45
CA ARG A 98 4.94 -6.78 8.47
C ARG A 98 4.05 -7.97 8.81
N ALA A 99 2.75 -7.75 9.02
CA ALA A 99 1.83 -8.84 9.31
C ALA A 99 1.45 -9.66 8.06
N GLY A 100 1.64 -9.06 6.88
CA GLY A 100 1.09 -9.59 5.64
C GLY A 100 -0.44 -9.48 5.64
N GLU A 101 -0.98 -8.36 6.16
CA GLU A 101 -2.41 -8.18 6.38
C GLU A 101 -2.91 -6.86 5.80
N ILE A 102 -4.06 -6.92 5.12
CA ILE A 102 -4.84 -5.74 4.72
C ILE A 102 -6.06 -5.68 5.62
N TYR A 103 -6.16 -4.64 6.43
CA TYR A 103 -7.30 -4.37 7.28
C TYR A 103 -8.29 -3.51 6.52
N ILE A 104 -9.54 -3.93 6.48
CA ILE A 104 -10.59 -3.18 5.79
C ILE A 104 -11.71 -2.82 6.74
N ASN A 105 -12.35 -1.69 6.48
CA ASN A 105 -13.60 -1.33 7.12
C ASN A 105 -14.77 -1.96 6.33
N PRO A 106 -15.43 -3.01 6.86
CA PRO A 106 -16.53 -3.66 6.15
C PRO A 106 -17.78 -2.77 6.00
N HIS A 107 -17.82 -1.62 6.67
CA HIS A 107 -18.87 -0.62 6.53
C HIS A 107 -18.55 0.47 5.50
N ALA A 108 -17.41 0.41 4.82
CA ALA A 108 -17.13 1.29 3.69
C ALA A 108 -18.08 0.92 2.54
N ASP A 109 -18.92 1.88 2.14
CA ASP A 109 -19.90 1.72 1.07
C ASP A 109 -19.21 1.88 -0.29
N LEU A 110 -18.48 0.83 -0.69
CA LEU A 110 -17.74 0.78 -1.94
C LEU A 110 -18.26 -0.33 -2.86
N THR A 111 -18.32 -0.03 -4.15
CA THR A 111 -18.60 -0.98 -5.21
C THR A 111 -17.44 -1.98 -5.39
N VAL A 112 -17.69 -3.08 -6.12
CA VAL A 112 -16.63 -4.06 -6.40
C VAL A 112 -15.47 -3.45 -7.22
N PRO A 113 -15.69 -2.62 -8.26
CA PRO A 113 -14.61 -1.91 -8.94
C PRO A 113 -13.80 -0.99 -8.01
N GLU A 114 -14.45 -0.31 -7.06
CA GLU A 114 -13.77 0.50 -6.05
C GLU A 114 -12.94 -0.34 -5.09
N TRP A 115 -13.46 -1.48 -4.63
CA TRP A 115 -12.68 -2.42 -3.84
C TRP A 115 -11.46 -2.96 -4.59
N ARG A 116 -11.51 -3.14 -5.92
CA ARG A 116 -10.32 -3.49 -6.69
C ARG A 116 -9.27 -2.38 -6.57
N PHE A 117 -9.66 -1.12 -6.78
CA PHE A 117 -8.73 0.00 -6.67
C PHE A 117 -8.08 0.07 -5.29
N VAL A 118 -8.88 0.04 -4.23
CA VAL A 118 -8.41 0.10 -2.83
C VAL A 118 -7.49 -1.07 -2.50
N LEU A 119 -7.87 -2.30 -2.84
CA LEU A 119 -7.02 -3.46 -2.55
C LEU A 119 -5.71 -3.41 -3.33
N ALA A 120 -5.72 -3.00 -4.60
CA ALA A 120 -4.49 -2.81 -5.37
C ALA A 120 -3.59 -1.74 -4.76
N HIS A 121 -4.17 -0.66 -4.25
CA HIS A 121 -3.45 0.39 -3.55
C HIS A 121 -2.72 -0.17 -2.32
N GLU A 122 -3.43 -0.85 -1.42
CA GLU A 122 -2.85 -1.46 -0.22
C GLU A 122 -1.77 -2.50 -0.54
N MET A 123 -2.01 -3.35 -1.56
CA MET A 123 -1.04 -4.32 -2.03
C MET A 123 0.27 -3.67 -2.51
N LEU A 124 0.18 -2.54 -3.23
CA LEU A 124 1.34 -1.81 -3.72
C LEU A 124 2.10 -1.11 -2.58
N HIS A 125 1.40 -0.58 -1.57
CA HIS A 125 2.07 -0.05 -0.37
C HIS A 125 2.93 -1.12 0.33
N ALA A 126 2.40 -2.33 0.47
CA ALA A 126 3.14 -3.43 1.07
C ALA A 126 4.30 -3.92 0.18
N ALA A 127 4.06 -4.11 -1.13
CA ALA A 127 5.06 -4.62 -2.06
C ALA A 127 6.25 -3.67 -2.26
N LEU A 128 6.01 -2.36 -2.24
CA LEU A 128 7.05 -1.35 -2.47
C LEU A 128 7.81 -0.97 -1.19
N GLY A 129 7.46 -1.56 -0.04
CA GLY A 129 8.14 -1.34 1.24
C GLY A 129 8.15 0.12 1.65
N HIS A 130 7.06 0.84 1.40
CA HIS A 130 6.97 2.28 1.68
C HIS A 130 7.16 2.60 3.17
N ASP A 131 6.78 1.67 4.06
CA ASP A 131 7.08 1.73 5.50
C ASP A 131 8.58 1.86 5.80
N ARG A 132 9.44 1.17 5.03
CA ARG A 132 10.90 1.18 5.21
C ARG A 132 11.59 2.31 4.45
N ARG A 133 11.00 2.76 3.33
CA ARG A 133 11.55 3.84 2.48
C ARG A 133 11.42 5.24 3.08
N VAL A 134 10.71 5.38 4.20
CA VAL A 134 10.53 6.66 4.90
C VAL A 134 11.88 7.35 5.20
N ALA A 135 12.91 6.58 5.58
CA ALA A 135 14.31 7.02 5.72
C ALA A 135 14.51 8.38 6.44
N GLY A 136 13.83 8.58 7.58
CA GLY A 136 13.94 9.81 8.40
C GLY A 136 13.04 10.97 7.96
N ARG A 137 12.24 10.79 6.91
CA ARG A 137 11.18 11.73 6.51
C ARG A 137 10.01 11.70 7.47
N ASP A 138 9.18 12.74 7.42
CA ASP A 138 7.90 12.74 8.10
C ASP A 138 7.02 11.60 7.56
N PRO A 139 6.62 10.62 8.40
CA PRO A 139 5.90 9.45 7.92
C PRO A 139 4.52 9.77 7.32
N GLU A 140 3.86 10.82 7.82
CA GLU A 140 2.54 11.22 7.35
C GLU A 140 2.63 11.81 5.94
N LEU A 141 3.56 12.75 5.74
CA LEU A 141 3.80 13.37 4.44
C LEU A 141 4.35 12.38 3.42
N PHE A 142 5.19 11.43 3.85
CA PHE A 142 5.71 10.41 2.94
C PHE A 142 4.63 9.43 2.49
N ASN A 143 3.72 9.04 3.40
CA ASN A 143 2.54 8.25 3.03
C ASN A 143 1.69 9.00 1.99
N ILE A 144 1.34 10.26 2.25
CA ILE A 144 0.60 11.10 1.27
C ILE A 144 1.30 11.13 -0.10
N ALA A 145 2.63 11.24 -0.13
CA ALA A 145 3.39 11.24 -1.35
C ALA A 145 3.34 9.90 -2.10
N CYS A 146 3.44 8.79 -1.37
CA CYS A 146 3.26 7.45 -1.90
C CYS A 146 1.87 7.24 -2.50
N ASP A 147 0.82 7.71 -1.82
CA ASP A 147 -0.56 7.56 -2.28
C ASP A 147 -0.79 8.27 -3.62
N PHE A 148 -0.27 9.49 -3.79
CA PHE A 148 -0.37 10.21 -5.08
C PHE A 148 0.24 9.40 -6.23
N VAL A 149 1.40 8.78 -5.99
CA VAL A 149 2.12 7.99 -6.99
C VAL A 149 1.38 6.68 -7.29
N ILE A 150 0.96 5.95 -6.25
CA ILE A 150 0.22 4.69 -6.41
C ILE A 150 -1.12 4.92 -7.10
N ASN A 151 -1.87 5.95 -6.68
CA ASN A 151 -3.17 6.25 -7.28
C ASN A 151 -3.02 6.62 -8.76
N ASP A 152 -2.02 7.42 -9.14
CA ASP A 152 -1.76 7.73 -10.55
C ASP A 152 -1.39 6.46 -11.35
N TRP A 153 -0.60 5.54 -10.80
CA TRP A 153 -0.31 4.26 -11.47
C TRP A 153 -1.57 3.41 -11.68
N LEU A 154 -2.41 3.25 -10.66
CA LEU A 154 -3.64 2.47 -10.75
C LEU A 154 -4.62 3.05 -11.78
N VAL A 155 -4.75 4.38 -11.81
CA VAL A 155 -5.54 5.10 -12.83
C VAL A 155 -4.98 4.84 -14.22
N GLN A 156 -3.66 4.95 -14.41
CA GLN A 156 -3.02 4.72 -15.71
C GLN A 156 -3.15 3.27 -16.20
N MET A 157 -3.12 2.30 -15.28
CA MET A 157 -3.27 0.87 -15.59
C MET A 157 -4.73 0.42 -15.75
N GLY A 158 -5.71 1.30 -15.48
CA GLY A 158 -7.14 0.97 -15.51
C GLY A 158 -7.55 -0.07 -14.45
N VAL A 159 -6.88 -0.08 -13.30
CA VAL A 159 -7.14 -1.04 -12.23
C VAL A 159 -8.31 -0.57 -11.37
N GLY A 160 -9.48 -1.17 -11.56
CA GLY A 160 -10.68 -0.82 -10.78
C GLY A 160 -11.18 0.60 -11.07
N GLU A 161 -11.95 1.14 -10.13
CA GLU A 161 -12.46 2.51 -10.18
C GLU A 161 -12.01 3.26 -8.92
N MET A 162 -11.45 4.46 -9.07
CA MET A 162 -10.96 5.22 -7.92
C MET A 162 -12.14 5.80 -7.12
N PRO A 163 -12.26 5.48 -5.81
CA PRO A 163 -13.28 6.09 -4.95
C PRO A 163 -13.16 7.62 -4.91
N GLU A 164 -14.30 8.29 -4.69
CA GLU A 164 -14.31 9.74 -4.56
C GLU A 164 -13.51 10.20 -3.32
N GLY A 165 -12.70 11.24 -3.49
CA GLY A 165 -12.00 11.90 -2.40
C GLY A 165 -10.64 11.31 -2.04
N LEU A 166 -10.12 10.35 -2.81
CA LEU A 166 -8.72 9.91 -2.72
C LEU A 166 -7.73 10.92 -3.33
N LEU A 167 -6.45 10.78 -2.98
CA LEU A 167 -5.37 11.65 -3.45
C LEU A 167 -5.04 11.40 -4.92
N TYR A 168 -5.32 12.39 -5.76
CA TYR A 168 -4.95 12.35 -7.17
C TYR A 168 -4.67 13.76 -7.69
N ASP A 169 -3.49 13.95 -8.28
CA ASP A 169 -3.10 15.19 -8.96
C ASP A 169 -2.30 14.83 -10.21
N PRO A 170 -2.88 14.92 -11.43
CA PRO A 170 -2.19 14.60 -12.67
C PRO A 170 -0.90 15.38 -12.90
N LYS A 171 -0.69 16.51 -12.20
CA LYS A 171 0.54 17.31 -12.30
C LYS A 171 1.74 16.64 -11.64
N LEU A 172 1.50 15.66 -10.76
CA LEU A 172 2.55 14.89 -10.07
C LEU A 172 2.92 13.62 -10.85
N ARG A 173 2.32 13.39 -12.02
CA ARG A 173 2.56 12.20 -12.85
C ARG A 173 4.04 12.03 -13.19
N GLY A 174 4.52 10.80 -13.04
CA GLY A 174 5.89 10.41 -13.37
C GLY A 174 6.94 10.83 -12.33
N LEU A 175 6.53 11.52 -11.26
CA LEU A 175 7.42 11.81 -10.14
C LEU A 175 7.54 10.60 -9.21
N SER A 176 8.68 10.48 -8.53
CA SER A 176 8.83 9.51 -7.44
C SER A 176 8.16 10.01 -6.16
N ALA A 177 7.89 9.10 -5.22
CA ALA A 177 7.34 9.45 -3.91
C ALA A 177 8.25 10.46 -3.17
N GLU A 178 9.57 10.35 -3.32
CA GLU A 178 10.53 11.31 -2.75
C GLU A 178 10.37 12.71 -3.37
N ALA A 179 10.24 12.82 -4.69
CA ALA A 179 10.07 14.12 -5.34
C ALA A 179 8.71 14.77 -5.00
N VAL A 180 7.66 13.96 -4.88
CA VAL A 180 6.35 14.44 -4.38
C VAL A 180 6.47 14.90 -2.93
N TYR A 181 7.14 14.14 -2.07
CA TYR A 181 7.40 14.51 -0.69
C TYR A 181 8.14 15.85 -0.57
N ASP A 182 9.19 16.05 -1.35
CA ASP A 182 9.97 17.30 -1.35
C ASP A 182 9.07 18.50 -1.72
N THR A 183 8.13 18.30 -2.65
CA THR A 183 7.12 19.31 -2.99
C THR A 183 6.16 19.57 -1.81
N LEU A 184 5.67 18.52 -1.14
CA LEU A 184 4.74 18.65 0.00
C LEU A 184 5.36 19.37 1.20
N VAL A 185 6.64 19.14 1.47
CA VAL A 185 7.36 19.80 2.59
C VAL A 185 7.49 21.30 2.35
N THR A 186 7.56 21.76 1.09
CA THR A 186 7.58 23.21 0.79
C THR A 186 6.22 23.88 0.99
N ASP A 187 5.11 23.13 0.99
CA ASP A 187 3.74 23.63 1.18
C ASP A 187 2.98 22.83 2.26
N LEU A 188 3.48 22.91 3.49
CA LEU A 188 2.88 22.24 4.66
C LEU A 188 1.43 22.67 4.93
N ARG A 189 1.01 23.85 4.48
CA ARG A 189 -0.37 24.32 4.65
C ARG A 189 -1.33 23.56 3.75
N ARG A 190 -0.93 23.27 2.51
CA ARG A 190 -1.69 22.41 1.59
C ARG A 190 -1.68 20.96 2.09
N ALA A 191 -0.52 20.45 2.50
CA ALA A 191 -0.37 19.06 2.90
C ALA A 191 -1.30 18.66 4.06
N ARG A 192 -1.48 19.54 5.05
CA ARG A 192 -2.34 19.32 6.23
C ARG A 192 -3.83 19.07 5.94
N LYS A 193 -4.31 19.35 4.71
CA LYS A 193 -5.72 19.21 4.32
C LYS A 193 -6.00 17.91 3.55
N LEU A 194 -4.99 17.12 3.26
CA LEU A 194 -5.07 15.94 2.42
C LEU A 194 -5.66 14.74 3.18
N ARG A 195 -6.27 13.81 2.43
CA ARG A 195 -6.95 12.60 2.95
C ARG A 195 -6.49 11.37 2.19
N THR A 196 -6.04 10.36 2.92
CA THR A 196 -5.55 9.08 2.40
C THR A 196 -6.66 8.01 2.49
N VAL A 197 -6.43 6.80 2.00
CA VAL A 197 -7.43 5.70 2.01
C VAL A 197 -7.81 5.29 3.45
N GLY A 198 -6.83 5.25 4.34
CA GLY A 198 -6.92 5.01 5.77
C GLY A 198 -7.60 6.13 6.56
N GLY A 199 -7.62 7.36 6.03
CA GLY A 199 -8.45 8.45 6.55
C GLY A 199 -7.83 9.84 6.54
N ARG A 200 -8.22 10.68 7.52
CA ARG A 200 -7.67 12.04 7.69
C ARG A 200 -6.33 11.95 8.40
N THR A 201 -5.30 12.60 7.88
CA THR A 201 -3.94 12.49 8.41
C THR A 201 -3.69 13.36 9.66
N HIS A 202 -4.55 14.35 9.95
CA HIS A 202 -4.32 15.30 11.04
C HIS A 202 -4.36 14.68 12.46
N GLY A 203 -3.25 14.79 13.20
CA GLY A 203 -3.24 14.72 14.67
C GLY A 203 -3.02 13.35 15.32
N GLY A 204 -2.34 12.41 14.64
CA GLY A 204 -2.08 11.07 15.17
C GLY A 204 -3.18 10.06 14.84
N LYS A 205 -3.68 10.12 13.60
CA LYS A 205 -4.63 9.18 13.01
C LYS A 205 -3.87 8.27 12.03
N THR A 206 -4.27 7.01 11.95
CA THR A 206 -3.61 5.99 11.13
C THR A 206 -3.77 6.34 9.65
N GLY A 207 -2.65 6.57 8.97
CA GLY A 207 -2.61 6.55 7.50
C GLY A 207 -2.67 5.11 6.98
N ASP A 208 -2.46 4.97 5.68
CA ASP A 208 -2.71 3.73 4.92
C ASP A 208 -1.70 2.64 5.29
N VAL A 209 -0.50 3.04 5.70
CA VAL A 209 0.53 2.14 6.21
C VAL A 209 0.49 2.11 7.74
N LEU A 210 0.20 0.95 8.31
CA LEU A 210 0.27 0.74 9.76
C LEU A 210 1.71 0.41 10.17
N GLY A 211 2.40 1.40 10.76
CA GLY A 211 3.80 1.25 11.20
C GLY A 211 4.00 0.37 12.44
N ASP A 212 5.27 0.21 12.85
CA ASP A 212 5.76 -0.58 14.00
C ASP A 212 5.09 -0.30 15.36
N TRP A 213 4.31 0.78 15.48
CA TRP A 213 3.53 1.11 16.67
C TRP A 213 2.44 0.07 16.98
N LEU A 214 2.03 -0.77 16.01
CA LEU A 214 1.18 -1.93 16.26
C LEU A 214 1.90 -3.06 17.02
N CYS A 215 3.23 -3.06 17.05
CA CYS A 215 4.03 -4.01 17.83
C CYS A 215 4.32 -3.50 19.26
N ASP A 216 3.86 -2.30 19.65
CA ASP A 216 3.88 -1.85 21.06
C ASP A 216 2.57 -2.31 21.73
N PRO A 217 2.60 -3.28 22.67
CA PRO A 217 1.41 -3.77 23.37
C PRO A 217 0.67 -2.69 24.18
N HIS A 218 1.22 -1.47 24.31
CA HIS A 218 0.60 -0.32 24.97
C HIS A 218 0.06 0.78 24.01
N ALA A 219 0.08 0.56 22.70
CA ALA A 219 -0.45 1.51 21.71
C ALA A 219 -1.91 1.98 21.97
N PRO A 220 -2.88 1.13 22.36
CA PRO A 220 -4.24 1.59 22.68
C PRO A 220 -4.29 2.48 23.94
N ASP A 221 -3.45 2.23 24.95
CA ASP A 221 -3.46 2.96 26.23
C ASP A 221 -2.87 4.37 26.14
N ARG A 222 -1.91 4.59 25.23
CA ARG A 222 -1.38 5.94 24.95
C ARG A 222 -2.41 6.85 24.29
N ARG A 223 -3.39 6.28 23.58
CA ARG A 223 -4.49 7.05 22.94
C ARG A 223 -5.54 7.48 23.96
N ALA A 224 -5.84 6.63 24.95
CA ALA A 224 -6.75 6.95 26.06
C ALA A 224 -6.22 8.08 26.96
N THR A 225 -4.90 8.16 27.16
CA THR A 225 -4.27 9.15 28.04
C THR A 225 -4.05 10.52 27.38
N ARG A 226 -3.98 10.60 26.04
CA ARG A 226 -3.79 11.87 25.31
C ARG A 226 -5.08 12.71 25.22
N GLY A 227 -6.24 12.10 25.43
CA GLY A 227 -7.53 12.81 25.51
C GLY A 227 -7.77 13.56 26.83
N GLN A 228 -6.91 13.39 27.86
CA GLN A 228 -7.17 13.91 29.22
C GLN A 228 -6.10 14.83 29.82
N ARG A 229 -5.06 15.24 29.08
CA ARG A 229 -4.06 16.20 29.63
C ARG A 229 -3.88 17.41 28.72
N GLY A 230 -4.80 18.36 28.84
CA GLY A 230 -4.51 19.77 28.60
C GLY A 230 -3.64 20.30 29.75
N GLY A 231 -2.33 20.08 29.65
CA GLY A 231 -1.33 20.72 30.50
C GLY A 231 -0.30 21.40 29.60
N PRO A 232 0.21 22.59 29.96
CA PRO A 232 1.14 23.31 29.12
C PRO A 232 2.43 22.50 28.91
N PRO A 233 3.07 22.66 27.74
CA PRO A 233 4.27 21.92 27.38
C PRO A 233 5.42 22.18 28.37
N PRO A 234 6.40 21.27 28.47
CA PRO A 234 7.39 21.26 29.55
C PRO A 234 8.28 22.50 29.67
N TRP A 235 8.36 23.36 28.64
CA TRP A 235 9.16 24.57 28.63
C TRP A 235 8.43 25.83 29.12
N GLU A 236 7.16 25.73 29.54
CA GLU A 236 6.39 26.84 30.14
C GLU A 236 6.32 26.76 31.68
N ARG A 237 7.18 25.96 32.33
CA ARG A 237 7.18 25.77 33.80
C ARG A 237 8.31 26.49 34.56
N GLU A 238 8.99 27.42 33.92
CA GLU A 238 9.99 28.27 34.60
C GLU A 238 9.75 29.73 34.22
N GLY A 239 9.21 30.46 35.21
CA GLY A 239 8.85 31.87 35.20
C GLY A 239 8.16 32.22 36.50
#